data_AF-A0A3D4UV24-F1
#
_entry.id   AF-A0A3D4UV24-F1
#
_cell.length_a   1.000
_cell.length_b   1.000
_cell.length_c   1.000
_cell.angle_alpha   90.00
_cell.angle_beta   90.00
_cell.angle_gamma   90.00
#
_symmetry.space_group_name_H-M   'P 1'
#
loop_
_entity.id
_entity.type
_entity.pdbx_description
1 polymer ?
#
loop_
_entity_poly.entity_id
_entity_poly.type
_entity_poly.pdbx_seq_one_letter_code
_entity_poly.pdbx_strand_id
1 'polypeptide(L)'
;MNYAMRPLTTQKVTSSGSSAASSAFSANIEYVRIIPDADCHIEFGTAPTATNAKIFLEAKSSECFKVSPGEKVAVIGSVNLYVTELSE
;
A
#
# COMPACT_ATOMS: atom_id res chain seq x y z
N MET A 1 -8.28 -3.73 -11.97
CA MET A 1 -9.63 -4.36 -11.91
C MET A 1 -10.27 -3.98 -10.58
N ASN A 2 -11.56 -3.63 -10.50
CA ASN A 2 -12.26 -3.48 -9.22
C ASN A 2 -13.08 -4.76 -8.96
N TYR A 3 -12.89 -5.37 -7.80
CA TYR A 3 -13.49 -6.67 -7.43
C TYR A 3 -14.89 -6.50 -6.79
N ALA A 4 -15.65 -5.49 -7.20
CA ALA A 4 -16.93 -5.07 -6.59
C ALA A 4 -16.86 -4.67 -5.10
N MET A 5 -15.65 -4.47 -4.56
CA MET A 5 -15.41 -4.01 -3.20
C MET A 5 -15.60 -2.50 -3.08
N ARG A 6 -16.17 -2.05 -1.96
CA ARG A 6 -16.43 -0.64 -1.67
C ARG A 6 -15.12 0.09 -1.30
N PRO A 7 -14.73 1.13 -2.04
CA PRO A 7 -13.60 1.96 -1.64
C PRO A 7 -13.97 2.88 -0.48
N LEU A 8 -13.04 3.02 0.46
CA LEU A 8 -13.16 3.90 1.62
C LEU A 8 -12.10 5.00 1.53
N THR A 9 -11.26 5.15 2.56
CA THR A 9 -10.21 6.17 2.57
C THR A 9 -9.07 5.80 1.62
N THR A 10 -8.40 6.81 1.07
CA THR A 10 -7.18 6.65 0.28
C THR A 10 -6.06 7.45 0.91
N GLN A 11 -4.93 6.79 1.16
CA GLN A 11 -3.70 7.39 1.66
C GLN A 11 -2.71 7.55 0.51
N LYS A 12 -2.00 8.67 0.48
CA LYS A 12 -0.85 8.88 -0.39
C LYS A 12 0.42 8.77 0.46
N VAL A 13 1.26 7.80 0.17
CA VAL A 13 2.57 7.61 0.83
C VAL A 13 3.65 8.02 -0.14
N THR A 14 4.36 9.11 0.17
CA THR A 14 5.48 9.59 -0.64
C THR A 14 6.78 9.04 -0.07
N SER A 15 7.58 8.40 -0.93
CA SER A 15 8.96 7.98 -0.64
C SER A 15 9.90 8.68 -1.61
N SER A 16 11.05 9.12 -1.11
CA SER A 16 12.11 9.79 -1.88
C SER A 16 13.45 9.08 -1.72
N GLY A 17 13.46 7.76 -1.87
CA GLY A 17 14.66 6.90 -1.73
C GLY A 17 14.89 6.33 -0.33
N SER A 18 13.94 6.46 0.59
CA SER A 18 13.97 5.84 1.92
C SER A 18 12.59 5.29 2.26
N SER A 19 12.55 4.19 3.02
CA SER A 19 11.28 3.57 3.42
C SER A 19 10.35 4.58 4.11
N ALA A 20 9.15 4.75 3.57
CA ALA A 20 8.08 5.56 4.15
C ALA A 20 6.86 4.66 4.40
N ALA A 21 6.22 4.80 5.56
CA ALA A 21 5.06 3.99 5.93
C ALA A 21 3.76 4.80 5.90
N SER A 22 2.66 4.12 5.58
CA SER A 22 1.30 4.65 5.69
C SER A 22 0.88 4.85 7.14
N SER A 23 -0.27 5.50 7.32
CA SER A 23 -1.03 5.36 8.58
C SER A 23 -1.59 3.94 8.68
N ALA A 24 -1.90 3.51 9.91
CA ALA A 24 -2.50 2.20 10.14
C ALA A 24 -3.86 2.11 9.43
N PHE A 25 -4.17 0.96 8.85
CA PHE A 25 -5.47 0.68 8.26
C PHE A 25 -6.55 0.64 9.34
N SER A 26 -7.74 1.13 9.00
CA SER A 26 -8.87 1.23 9.94
C SER A 26 -9.23 -0.14 10.55
N ALA A 27 -9.87 -0.11 11.73
CA ALA A 27 -10.49 -1.31 12.28
C ALA A 27 -11.51 -1.86 11.26
N ASN A 28 -11.50 -3.16 11.01
CA ASN A 28 -12.32 -3.88 10.03
C ASN A 28 -11.87 -3.80 8.56
N ILE A 29 -10.67 -3.32 8.27
CA ILE A 29 -10.10 -3.40 6.93
C ILE A 29 -9.32 -4.69 6.76
N GLU A 30 -9.73 -5.48 5.76
CA GLU A 30 -9.06 -6.72 5.39
C GLU A 30 -8.44 -6.66 4.00
N TYR A 31 -8.71 -5.60 3.22
CA TYR A 31 -8.22 -5.48 1.86
C TYR A 31 -7.82 -4.05 1.54
N VAL A 32 -6.75 -3.90 0.78
CA VAL A 32 -6.31 -2.61 0.23
C VAL A 32 -6.00 -2.76 -1.25
N ARG A 33 -6.33 -1.73 -2.03
CA ARG A 33 -5.82 -1.57 -3.39
C ARG A 33 -4.64 -0.63 -3.37
N ILE A 34 -3.57 -1.01 -4.02
CA ILE A 34 -2.33 -0.25 -4.14
C ILE A 34 -2.06 0.10 -5.60
N ILE A 35 -1.68 1.35 -5.85
CA ILE A 35 -1.26 1.86 -7.16
C ILE A 35 -0.06 2.78 -6.97
N PRO A 36 1.13 2.46 -7.49
CA PRO A 36 2.26 3.38 -7.49
C PRO A 36 2.30 4.24 -8.77
N ASP A 37 2.92 5.42 -8.73
CA ASP A 37 3.15 6.25 -9.93
C ASP A 37 4.54 6.05 -10.57
N ALA A 38 5.40 5.24 -9.95
CA ALA A 38 6.72 4.82 -10.41
C ALA A 38 7.06 3.43 -9.83
N ASP A 39 8.05 2.73 -10.38
CA ASP A 39 8.46 1.41 -9.89
C ASP A 39 8.97 1.48 -8.45
N CYS A 40 8.52 0.54 -7.60
CA CYS A 40 8.84 0.58 -6.17
C CYS A 40 8.77 -0.80 -5.52
N HIS A 41 9.13 -0.87 -4.24
CA HIS A 41 8.95 -2.07 -3.42
C HIS A 41 8.15 -1.74 -2.15
N ILE A 42 7.30 -2.68 -1.72
CA ILE A 42 6.45 -2.53 -0.54
C ILE A 42 6.59 -3.67 0.47
N GLU A 43 6.22 -3.40 1.72
CA GLU A 43 6.12 -4.39 2.81
C GLU A 43 4.91 -4.06 3.70
N PHE A 44 4.17 -5.08 4.13
CA PHE A 44 3.07 -4.93 5.10
C PHE A 44 3.49 -5.35 6.52
N GLY A 45 2.86 -4.76 7.53
CA GLY A 45 3.02 -5.16 8.93
C GLY A 45 2.63 -4.04 9.90
N THR A 46 2.82 -4.24 11.21
CA THR A 46 2.50 -3.22 12.23
C THR A 46 3.54 -2.10 12.31
N ALA A 47 4.81 -2.42 12.03
CA ALA A 47 5.93 -1.49 11.90
C ALA A 47 6.82 -1.89 10.70
N PRO A 48 6.28 -1.84 9.46
CA PRO A 48 7.00 -2.36 8.30
C PRO A 48 8.12 -1.41 7.88
N THR A 49 9.20 -1.99 7.34
CA THR A 49 10.27 -1.27 6.66
C THR A 49 10.48 -1.88 5.29
N ALA A 50 10.18 -1.14 4.24
CA ALA A 50 10.36 -1.61 2.87
C ALA A 50 11.84 -1.55 2.47
N THR A 51 12.27 -2.54 1.71
CA THR A 51 13.61 -2.60 1.10
C THR A 51 13.49 -3.03 -0.35
N ASN A 52 14.56 -2.86 -1.13
CA ASN A 52 14.58 -3.20 -2.56
C ASN A 52 14.54 -4.72 -2.85
N ALA A 53 14.38 -5.55 -1.81
CA ALA A 53 14.23 -7.00 -1.92
C ALA A 53 12.82 -7.49 -1.55
N LYS A 54 11.88 -6.56 -1.27
CA LYS A 54 10.50 -6.89 -0.90
C LYS A 54 9.59 -6.98 -2.14
N ILE A 55 8.28 -6.89 -1.95
CA ILE A 55 7.30 -7.05 -3.04
C ILE A 55 7.51 -5.91 -4.04
N PHE A 56 7.86 -6.25 -5.28
CA PHE A 56 7.99 -5.28 -6.38
C PHE A 56 6.61 -4.89 -6.92
N LEU A 57 6.42 -3.60 -7.20
CA LEU A 57 5.26 -3.09 -7.92
C LEU A 57 5.72 -2.28 -9.14
N GLU A 58 5.15 -2.60 -10.30
CA GLU A 58 5.32 -1.83 -11.53
C GLU A 58 4.51 -0.53 -11.47
N ALA A 59 5.05 0.56 -12.01
CA ALA A 59 4.36 1.84 -12.13
C ALA A 59 2.96 1.70 -12.77
N LYS A 60 1.96 2.35 -12.15
CA LYS A 60 0.55 2.44 -12.61
C LYS A 60 -0.19 1.09 -12.66
N SER A 61 0.43 0.01 -12.18
CA SER A 61 -0.26 -1.25 -11.97
C SER A 61 -1.17 -1.17 -10.74
N SER A 62 -2.33 -1.82 -10.79
CA SER A 62 -3.22 -1.93 -9.63
C SER A 62 -3.18 -3.34 -9.08
N GLU A 63 -2.86 -3.47 -7.79
CA GLU A 63 -2.90 -4.75 -7.09
C GLU A 63 -3.75 -4.63 -5.82
N CYS A 64 -4.46 -5.70 -5.47
CA CYS A 64 -5.22 -5.78 -4.23
C CYS A 64 -4.58 -6.81 -3.31
N PHE A 65 -4.30 -6.41 -2.07
CA PHE A 65 -3.72 -7.27 -1.04
C PHE A 65 -4.71 -7.49 0.09
N LYS A 66 -4.71 -8.71 0.62
CA LYS A 66 -5.31 -8.97 1.93
C LYS A 66 -4.37 -8.45 3.01
N VAL A 67 -4.91 -7.77 4.01
CA VAL A 67 -4.20 -7.18 5.14
C VAL A 67 -4.92 -7.50 6.45
N SER A 68 -4.27 -7.28 7.57
CA SER A 68 -4.89 -7.33 8.90
C SER A 68 -5.20 -5.91 9.40
N PRO A 69 -6.29 -5.72 10.17
CA PRO A 69 -6.59 -4.43 10.77
C PRO A 69 -5.42 -3.88 11.61
N GLY A 70 -5.13 -2.58 11.48
CA GLY A 70 -4.04 -1.93 12.18
C GLY A 70 -2.65 -2.11 11.55
N GLU A 71 -2.51 -2.95 10.52
CA GLU A 71 -1.29 -2.97 9.71
C GLU A 71 -1.11 -1.67 8.92
N LYS A 72 0.11 -1.49 8.42
CA LYS A 72 0.53 -0.43 7.54
C LYS A 72 1.15 -1.05 6.30
N VAL A 73 1.33 -0.23 5.28
CA VAL A 73 2.24 -0.55 4.18
C VAL A 73 3.39 0.43 4.18
N ALA A 74 4.62 -0.08 4.12
CA ALA A 74 5.81 0.70 3.82
C ALA A 74 6.13 0.61 2.33
N VAL A 75 6.69 1.67 1.77
CA VAL A 75 7.16 1.75 0.39
C VAL A 75 8.57 2.34 0.34
N ILE A 76 9.40 1.83 -0.56
CA ILE A 76 10.71 2.40 -0.89
C ILE A 76 10.85 2.58 -2.40
N GLY A 77 11.44 3.72 -2.77
CA GLY A 77 11.57 4.19 -4.16
C GLY A 77 11.43 5.71 -4.23
N SER A 78 11.49 6.28 -5.43
CA SER A 78 11.13 7.67 -5.67
C SER A 78 9.72 7.71 -6.26
N VAL A 79 8.71 7.60 -5.39
CA VAL A 79 7.34 7.19 -5.76
C VAL A 79 6.31 7.82 -4.84
N ASN A 80 5.09 7.99 -5.36
CA ASN A 80 3.88 8.11 -4.58
C ASN A 80 3.07 6.80 -4.67
N LEU A 81 2.87 6.16 -3.53
CA LEU A 81 2.00 5.00 -3.39
C LEU A 81 0.60 5.45 -2.98
N TYR A 82 -0.41 5.14 -3.79
CA TYR A 82 -1.81 5.36 -3.47
C TYR A 82 -2.41 4.08 -2.91
N VAL A 83 -2.85 4.12 -1.66
CA VAL A 83 -3.36 2.97 -0.91
C VAL A 83 -4.81 3.24 -0.55
N THR A 84 -5.74 2.55 -1.19
CA THR A 84 -7.18 2.66 -0.93
C THR A 84 -7.64 1.49 -0.07
N GLU A 85 -8.23 1.78 1.09
CA GLU A 85 -8.91 0.76 1.91
C GLU A 85 -10.18 0.27 1.19
N LEU A 86 -10.42 -1.04 1.24
CA LEU A 86 -11.55 -1.69 0.61
C LEU A 86 -12.33 -2.50 1.65
N SER A 87 -13.67 -2.43 1.59
CA SER A 87 -14.56 -3.33 2.32
C SER A 87 -15.41 -4.14 1.35
N GLU A 88 -15.87 -5.30 1.81
CA GLU A 88 -16.99 -6.01 1.19
C GLU A 88 -18.31 -5.23 1.40
#